data_AF-M0BMW3-F1
#
_entry.id   AF-M0BMW3-F1
#
_cell.length_a   1.000
_cell.length_b   1.000
_cell.length_c   1.000
_cell.angle_alpha   90.00
_cell.angle_beta   90.00
_cell.angle_gamma   90.00
#
_symmetry.space_group_name_H-M   'P 1'
#
loop_
_entity.id
_entity.type
_entity.pdbx_description
1 polymer ?
#
loop_
_entity_poly.entity_id
_entity_poly.type
_entity_poly.pdbx_seq_one_letter_code
_entity_poly.pdbx_strand_id
1 'polypeptide(L)'
;MSSSPSKAKTYDVDFTREQAWIAHHRVVTQVDESLDAGSQPPEWLVDLFERLETGADSITGRQAAELQRLLADYVEDTETPADDERVAAALIDELPTIYP
;
A
#
# COMPACT_ATOMS: atom_id res chain seq x y z
N MET A 1 -23.78 -15.39 22.02
CA MET A 1 -22.31 -15.44 22.11
C MET A 1 -21.78 -14.47 21.07
N SER A 2 -21.19 -13.36 21.50
CA SER A 2 -20.58 -12.40 20.59
C SER A 2 -19.16 -12.85 20.29
N SER A 3 -18.94 -13.44 19.13
CA SER A 3 -17.59 -13.58 18.60
C SER A 3 -17.11 -12.18 18.25
N SER A 4 -16.16 -11.65 19.02
CA SER A 4 -15.43 -10.44 18.61
C SER A 4 -14.88 -10.67 17.20
N PRO A 5 -15.07 -9.75 16.24
CA PRO A 5 -14.44 -9.89 14.94
C PRO A 5 -12.94 -10.03 15.19
N SER A 6 -12.34 -11.12 14.71
CA SER A 6 -10.89 -11.31 14.80
C SER A 6 -10.26 -10.14 14.08
N LYS A 7 -9.66 -9.19 14.82
CA LYS A 7 -8.89 -8.11 14.22
C LYS A 7 -7.84 -8.77 13.32
N ALA A 8 -7.82 -8.39 12.05
CA ALA A 8 -6.79 -8.87 11.13
C ALA A 8 -5.41 -8.60 11.75
N LYS A 9 -4.49 -9.55 11.63
CA LYS A 9 -3.13 -9.35 12.11
C LYS A 9 -2.52 -8.16 11.37
N THR A 10 -2.07 -7.17 12.12
CA THR A 10 -1.33 -6.01 11.63
C THR A 10 0.17 -6.22 11.81
N TYR A 11 0.93 -5.53 10.99
CA TYR A 11 2.39 -5.54 10.96
C TYR A 11 2.84 -4.11 11.03
N ASP A 12 3.79 -3.83 11.93
CA ASP A 12 4.35 -2.50 12.08
C ASP A 12 5.22 -2.19 10.86
N VAL A 13 5.10 -0.97 10.34
CA VAL A 13 5.85 -0.46 9.20
C VAL A 13 6.33 0.94 9.55
N ASP A 14 7.65 1.10 9.60
CA ASP A 14 8.30 2.37 9.87
C ASP A 14 8.72 3.00 8.55
N PHE A 15 7.75 3.61 7.85
CA PHE A 15 8.05 4.27 6.58
C PHE A 15 8.93 5.49 6.82
N THR A 16 10.04 5.57 6.09
CA THR A 16 10.70 6.84 5.85
C THR A 16 9.73 7.80 5.14
N ARG A 17 10.01 9.11 5.21
CA ARG A 17 9.17 10.11 4.54
C ARG A 17 9.02 9.87 3.04
N GLU A 18 10.10 9.45 2.38
CA GLU A 18 10.11 9.17 0.94
C GLU A 18 9.26 7.94 0.63
N GLN A 19 9.41 6.87 1.41
CA GLN A 19 8.58 5.66 1.27
C GLN A 19 7.10 5.93 1.54
N ALA A 20 6.79 6.71 2.56
CA ALA A 20 5.41 7.10 2.87
C ALA A 20 4.79 7.89 1.71
N TRP A 21 5.56 8.79 1.09
CA TRP A 21 5.11 9.55 -0.07
C TRP A 21 4.87 8.64 -1.29
N ILE A 22 5.79 7.72 -1.60
CA ILE A 22 5.64 6.78 -2.71
C ILE A 22 4.43 5.85 -2.50
N ALA A 23 4.30 5.29 -1.29
CA ALA A 23 3.16 4.44 -0.95
C ALA A 23 1.84 5.19 -1.08
N HIS A 24 1.78 6.42 -0.53
CA HIS A 24 0.60 7.28 -0.62
C HIS A 24 0.27 7.62 -2.07
N HIS A 25 1.26 8.04 -2.86
CA HIS A 25 1.09 8.36 -4.27
C HIS A 25 0.47 7.18 -5.04
N ARG A 26 1.02 5.97 -4.89
CA ARG A 26 0.50 4.78 -5.59
C ARG A 26 -0.90 4.37 -5.14
N VAL A 27 -1.18 4.47 -3.85
CA VAL A 27 -2.50 4.17 -3.31
C VAL A 27 -3.55 5.16 -3.82
N VAL A 28 -3.23 6.46 -3.84
CA VAL A 28 -4.13 7.49 -4.40
C VAL A 28 -4.36 7.27 -5.89
N THR A 29 -3.31 7.04 -6.67
CA THR A 29 -3.44 6.77 -8.10
C THR A 29 -4.33 5.56 -8.35
N GLN A 30 -4.19 4.47 -7.60
CA GLN A 30 -5.05 3.29 -7.75
C GLN A 30 -6.51 3.56 -7.37
N VAL A 31 -6.77 4.42 -6.38
CA VAL A 31 -8.11 4.87 -6.01
C VAL A 31 -8.72 5.67 -7.16
N ASP A 32 -7.98 6.65 -7.68
CA ASP A 32 -8.43 7.50 -8.78
C ASP A 32 -8.70 6.68 -10.05
N GLU A 33 -7.82 5.75 -10.41
CA GLU A 33 -8.01 4.83 -11.54
C GLU A 33 -9.27 3.96 -11.38
N SER A 34 -9.55 3.49 -10.16
CA SER A 34 -10.77 2.72 -9.89
C SER A 34 -12.02 3.57 -10.13
N LEU A 35 -12.00 4.83 -9.68
CA LEU A 35 -13.09 5.78 -9.85
C LEU A 35 -13.28 6.17 -11.33
N ASP A 36 -12.20 6.43 -12.04
CA ASP A 36 -12.19 6.76 -13.47
C ASP A 36 -12.71 5.58 -14.32
N ALA A 37 -12.42 4.35 -13.90
CA ALA A 37 -12.99 3.14 -14.50
C ALA A 37 -14.47 2.91 -14.13
N GLY A 38 -15.11 3.81 -13.37
CA GLY A 38 -16.49 3.69 -12.92
C GLY A 38 -16.72 2.58 -11.87
N SER A 39 -15.64 2.13 -11.21
CA SER A 39 -15.67 1.09 -10.20
C SER A 39 -15.48 1.70 -8.81
N GLN A 40 -16.00 1.02 -7.78
CA GLN A 40 -15.70 1.42 -6.40
C GLN A 40 -14.34 0.86 -5.99
N PRO A 41 -13.46 1.68 -5.39
CA PRO A 41 -12.23 1.19 -4.79
C PRO A 41 -12.53 0.10 -3.75
N PRO A 42 -11.74 -0.98 -3.71
CA PRO A 42 -11.95 -2.03 -2.72
C PRO A 42 -11.64 -1.51 -1.30
N GLU A 43 -12.37 -2.00 -0.29
CA GLU A 43 -12.26 -1.50 1.10
C GLU A 43 -10.84 -1.52 1.66
N TRP A 44 -10.02 -2.51 1.30
CA TRP A 44 -8.63 -2.59 1.78
C TRP A 44 -7.78 -1.41 1.30
N LEU A 45 -8.07 -0.88 0.11
CA LEU A 45 -7.35 0.21 -0.53
C LEU A 45 -7.73 1.54 0.12
N VAL A 46 -9.02 1.72 0.43
CA VAL A 46 -9.52 2.89 1.17
C VAL A 46 -8.96 2.91 2.60
N ASP A 47 -8.98 1.77 3.31
CA ASP A 47 -8.40 1.67 4.66
C ASP A 47 -6.88 1.93 4.64
N LEU A 48 -6.17 1.47 3.60
CA LEU A 48 -4.74 1.74 3.46
C LEU A 48 -4.47 3.23 3.18
N PHE A 49 -5.28 3.85 2.33
CA PHE A 49 -5.21 5.29 2.06
C PHE A 49 -5.36 6.11 3.34
N GLU A 50 -6.41 5.85 4.12
CA GLU A 50 -6.66 6.55 5.40
C GLU A 50 -5.52 6.34 6.41
N ARG A 51 -4.95 5.14 6.45
CA ARG A 51 -3.78 4.83 7.30
C ARG A 51 -2.55 5.64 6.90
N LEU A 52 -2.25 5.74 5.61
CA LEU A 52 -1.11 6.50 5.12
C LEU A 52 -1.29 8.01 5.37
N GLU A 53 -2.49 8.54 5.17
CA GLU A 53 -2.84 9.95 5.47
C GLU A 53 -2.66 10.30 6.95
N THR A 54 -2.98 9.36 7.84
CA THR A 54 -2.88 9.55 9.29
C THR A 54 -1.48 9.27 9.85
N GLY A 55 -0.55 8.81 9.01
CA GLY A 55 0.78 8.38 9.42
C GLY A 55 0.74 7.15 10.34
N ALA A 56 -0.22 6.25 10.11
CA ALA A 56 -0.32 5.01 10.86
C ALA A 56 0.95 4.17 10.67
N ASP A 57 1.41 3.58 11.77
CA ASP A 57 2.63 2.79 11.88
C ASP A 57 2.39 1.30 11.61
N SER A 58 1.19 0.90 11.18
CA SER A 58 0.86 -0.50 10.96
C SER A 58 -0.19 -0.73 9.89
N ILE A 59 0.04 -1.78 9.08
CA ILE A 59 -0.86 -2.22 8.02
C ILE A 59 -1.19 -3.70 8.17
N THR A 60 -2.29 -4.14 7.58
CA THR A 60 -2.65 -5.57 7.54
C THR A 60 -1.77 -6.32 6.55
N GLY A 61 -1.71 -7.64 6.72
CA GLY A 61 -0.97 -8.49 5.81
C GLY A 61 -1.44 -8.44 4.35
N ARG A 62 -2.75 -8.30 4.13
CA ARG A 62 -3.32 -8.10 2.80
C ARG A 62 -2.85 -6.78 2.20
N GLN A 63 -2.86 -5.70 2.98
CA GLN A 63 -2.40 -4.39 2.52
C GLN A 63 -0.92 -4.40 2.14
N ALA A 64 -0.08 -5.10 2.91
CA ALA A 64 1.33 -5.26 2.55
C ALA A 64 1.50 -5.97 1.21
N ALA A 65 0.78 -7.09 1.00
CA ALA A 65 0.88 -7.86 -0.24
C ALA A 65 0.34 -7.10 -1.47
N GLU A 66 -0.78 -6.39 -1.33
CA GLU A 66 -1.31 -5.59 -2.45
C GLU A 66 -0.47 -4.33 -2.70
N LEU A 67 0.06 -3.68 -1.64
CA LEU A 67 0.99 -2.56 -1.80
C LEU A 67 2.28 -2.99 -2.51
N GLN A 68 2.83 -4.17 -2.18
CA GLN A 68 3.97 -4.74 -2.91
C GLN A 68 3.68 -4.88 -4.41
N ARG A 69 2.47 -5.32 -4.79
CA ARG A 69 2.08 -5.41 -6.20
C ARG A 69 1.99 -4.04 -6.87
N LEU A 70 1.31 -3.09 -6.24
CA LEU A 70 1.20 -1.72 -6.77
C LEU A 70 2.56 -1.04 -6.96
N LEU A 71 3.51 -1.32 -6.06
CA LEU A 71 4.88 -0.81 -6.15
C LEU A 71 5.68 -1.56 -7.22
N ALA A 72 5.49 -2.87 -7.37
CA ALA A 72 6.15 -3.65 -8.43
C ALA A 72 5.71 -3.17 -9.82
N ASP A 73 4.41 -2.98 -10.02
CA ASP A 73 3.87 -2.42 -11.27
C ASP A 73 4.45 -1.02 -11.55
N TYR A 74 4.64 -0.21 -10.50
CA TYR A 74 5.24 1.12 -10.61
C TYR A 74 6.73 1.06 -10.97
N VAL A 75 7.50 0.14 -10.39
CA VAL A 75 8.92 -0.07 -10.73
C VAL A 75 9.08 -0.57 -12.17
N GLU A 76 8.15 -1.38 -12.67
CA GLU A 76 8.18 -1.90 -14.03
C GLU A 76 7.74 -0.87 -15.10
N ASP A 77 7.10 0.22 -14.68
CA ASP A 77 6.69 1.30 -15.57
C ASP A 77 7.88 2.16 -16.00
N THR A 78 8.11 2.23 -17.32
CA THR A 78 9.18 3.03 -17.92
C THR A 78 9.03 4.54 -17.72
N GLU A 79 7.84 5.02 -17.36
CA GLU A 79 7.60 6.44 -17.05
C GLU A 79 7.94 6.79 -15.60
N THR A 80 8.22 5.80 -14.74
CA THR A 80 8.58 6.02 -13.34
C THR A 80 9.94 6.72 -13.22
N PRO A 81 10.03 7.83 -12.46
CA PRO A 81 11.30 8.50 -12.20
C PRO A 81 12.29 7.56 -11.49
N ALA A 82 13.56 7.57 -11.90
CA ALA A 82 14.58 6.66 -11.36
C ALA A 82 14.80 6.78 -9.84
N ASP A 83 14.59 7.96 -9.27
CA ASP A 83 14.65 8.14 -7.81
C ASP A 83 13.47 7.46 -7.10
N ASP A 84 12.28 7.54 -7.69
CA ASP A 84 11.06 6.93 -7.18
C ASP A 84 11.12 5.40 -7.32
N GLU A 85 11.64 4.90 -8.45
CA GLU A 85 11.92 3.48 -8.69
C GLU A 85 12.79 2.89 -7.58
N ARG A 86 13.91 3.56 -7.25
CA ARG A 86 14.83 3.12 -6.20
C ARG A 86 14.16 3.06 -4.83
N VAL A 87 13.35 4.06 -4.49
CA VAL A 87 12.62 4.10 -3.21
C VAL A 87 11.53 3.04 -3.17
N ALA A 88 10.78 2.85 -4.26
CA ALA A 88 9.75 1.82 -4.38
C ALA A 88 10.34 0.41 -4.29
N ALA A 89 11.46 0.14 -4.97
CA ALA A 89 12.15 -1.15 -4.91
C ALA A 89 12.62 -1.47 -3.49
N ALA A 90 13.24 -0.51 -2.79
CA ALA A 90 13.64 -0.68 -1.40
C ALA A 90 12.42 -0.95 -0.49
N LEU A 91 11.31 -0.25 -0.73
CA LEU A 91 10.07 -0.44 0.02
C LEU A 91 9.46 -1.83 -0.17
N ILE A 92 9.50 -2.39 -1.37
CA ILE A 92 9.03 -3.75 -1.65
C ILE A 92 9.76 -4.78 -0.78
N ASP A 93 11.08 -4.64 -0.66
CA ASP A 93 11.94 -5.54 0.13
C ASP A 93 11.70 -5.42 1.64
N GLU A 94 11.29 -4.25 2.13
CA GLU A 94 11.03 -3.98 3.54
C GLU A 94 9.62 -4.38 3.98
N LEU A 95 8.64 -4.38 3.05
CA LEU A 95 7.27 -4.80 3.35
C LEU A 95 7.23 -6.28 3.75
N PRO A 96 6.41 -6.66 4.76
CA PRO A 96 6.36 -8.02 5.23
C PRO A 96 5.86 -8.96 4.11
N THR A 97 6.71 -9.91 3.69
CA THR A 97 6.33 -10.95 2.74
C THR A 97 5.38 -11.93 3.42
N ILE A 98 4.13 -11.97 2.98
CA ILE A 98 3.14 -12.91 3.50
C ILE A 98 2.83 -13.92 2.42
N TYR A 99 3.47 -15.08 2.53
CA TYR A 99 3.10 -16.25 1.75
C TYR A 99 1.70 -16.74 2.19
N PRO A 100 0.82 -17.09 1.24
CA PRO A 100 -0.49 -17.67 1.55
C PRO A 100 -0.37 -19.03 2.26
#